data_AF-A0A0U1D795-F1
#
_entry.id   AF-A0A0U1D795-F1
#
_cell.length_a   1.000
_cell.length_b   1.000
_cell.length_c   1.000
_cell.angle_alpha   90.00
_cell.angle_beta   90.00
_cell.angle_gamma   90.00
#
_symmetry.space_group_name_H-M   'P 1'
#
loop_
_entity.id
_entity.type
_entity.pdbx_description
1 polymer ?
#
loop_
_entity_poly.entity_id
_entity_poly.type
_entity_poly.pdbx_seq_one_letter_code
_entity_poly.pdbx_strand_id
1 'polypeptide(L)'
;MLVLERDKLNGPDARVKALYRVAIPEGETAADKLKVLPKTLARNLLPDLQATNGYVQEKVEGFAIAGNQNLYVVTDNDGLDDANGETVFLDLGPASEALKG
;
A
#
# COMPACT_ATOMS: atom_id res chain seq x y z
N MET A 1 2.64 -2.66 13.18
CA MET A 1 3.33 -2.04 12.02
C MET A 1 2.46 -2.18 10.79
N LEU A 2 2.48 -1.19 9.89
CA LEU A 2 1.88 -1.28 8.56
C LEU A 2 2.97 -1.44 7.50
N VAL A 3 2.69 -2.21 6.46
CA VAL A 3 3.58 -2.45 5.32
C VAL A 3 2.80 -2.21 4.05
N LEU A 4 3.36 -1.42 3.14
CA LEU A 4 2.85 -1.28 1.78
C LEU A 4 3.50 -2.35 0.91
N GLU A 5 2.67 -3.11 0.20
CA GLU A 5 3.11 -4.14 -0.72
C GLU A 5 2.48 -3.93 -2.08
N ARG A 6 3.31 -4.08 -3.11
CA ARG A 6 2.91 -4.01 -4.50
C ARG A 6 3.62 -5.07 -5.32
N ASP A 7 2.97 -5.52 -6.39
CA ASP A 7 3.67 -6.19 -7.49
C ASP A 7 4.28 -5.16 -8.45
N LYS A 8 5.07 -5.66 -9.41
CA LYS A 8 5.60 -4.87 -10.52
C LYS A 8 4.65 -4.87 -11.74
N LEU A 9 3.35 -5.10 -11.51
CA LEU A 9 2.34 -5.11 -12.56
C LEU A 9 1.48 -3.84 -12.47
N ASN A 10 0.89 -3.46 -13.60
CA ASN A 10 0.11 -2.25 -13.76
C ASN A 10 -1.09 -2.49 -14.70
N GLY A 11 -1.94 -1.48 -14.83
CA GLY A 11 -3.15 -1.52 -15.64
C GLY A 11 -4.05 -2.71 -15.32
N PRO A 12 -4.55 -3.43 -16.35
CA PRO A 12 -5.39 -4.61 -16.15
C PRO A 12 -4.63 -5.78 -15.53
N ASP A 13 -3.29 -5.76 -15.53
CA ASP A 13 -2.46 -6.84 -15.01
C ASP A 13 -2.06 -6.67 -13.54
N ALA A 14 -2.34 -5.53 -12.92
CA ALA A 14 -2.13 -5.33 -11.50
C ALA A 14 -2.89 -6.39 -10.66
N ARG A 15 -2.22 -7.00 -9.67
CA ARG A 15 -2.80 -8.03 -8.77
C ARG A 15 -2.65 -7.70 -7.30
N VAL A 16 -1.55 -7.04 -6.92
CA VAL A 16 -1.23 -6.69 -5.54
C VAL A 16 -0.88 -5.21 -5.48
N LYS A 17 -1.74 -4.45 -4.81
CA LYS A 17 -1.51 -3.09 -4.31
C LYS A 17 -2.24 -3.03 -2.96
N ALA A 18 -1.52 -3.14 -1.84
CA ALA A 18 -2.18 -3.39 -0.56
C ALA A 18 -1.39 -2.86 0.64
N LEU A 19 -2.13 -2.48 1.68
CA LEU A 19 -1.59 -2.28 3.01
C LEU A 19 -1.81 -3.53 3.84
N TYR A 20 -0.76 -3.99 4.50
CA TYR A 20 -0.77 -5.12 5.42
C TYR A 20 -0.44 -4.67 6.84
N ARG A 21 -1.00 -5.38 7.82
CA ARG A 21 -0.69 -5.22 9.23
C ARG A 21 0.17 -6.38 9.71
N VAL A 22 1.26 -6.04 10.40
CA VAL A 22 2.16 -6.99 11.06
C VAL A 22 2.22 -6.65 12.54
N ALA A 23 1.95 -7.64 13.39
CA ALA A 23 2.13 -7.53 14.83
C ALA A 23 3.62 -7.69 15.15
N ILE A 24 4.21 -6.66 15.75
CA ILE A 24 5.61 -6.71 16.18
C ILE A 24 5.62 -7.21 17.63
N PRO A 25 6.26 -8.36 17.91
CA PRO A 25 6.36 -8.85 19.28
C PRO A 25 7.21 -7.91 20.12
N GLU A 26 6.86 -7.79 21.40
CA GLU A 26 7.69 -7.10 22.39
C GLU A 26 8.87 -7.99 22.83
N GLY A 27 10.00 -7.38 23.17
CA GLY A 27 11.19 -8.06 23.69
C GLY A 27 12.35 -8.21 22.69
N GLU A 28 13.46 -8.80 23.16
CA GLU A 28 14.65 -9.02 22.35
C GLU A 28 14.45 -10.14 21.33
N THR A 29 14.82 -9.88 20.09
CA THR A 29 14.89 -10.90 19.05
C THR A 29 16.13 -11.76 19.27
N ALA A 30 15.97 -13.08 19.44
CA ALA A 30 17.09 -14.00 19.54
C ALA A 30 17.96 -13.92 18.26
N ALA A 31 19.25 -13.61 18.43
CA ALA A 31 20.18 -13.32 17.34
C ALA A 31 20.35 -14.48 16.33
N ASP A 32 20.09 -15.71 16.76
CA ASP A 32 20.48 -16.90 16.01
C ASP A 32 19.40 -17.42 15.04
N LYS A 33 18.13 -17.03 15.22
CA LYS A 33 17.01 -17.44 14.34
C LYS A 33 15.96 -16.34 14.18
N LEU A 34 15.92 -15.74 12.99
CA LEU A 34 14.86 -14.81 12.61
C LEU A 34 13.51 -15.53 12.51
N LYS A 35 12.50 -15.00 13.19
CA LYS A 35 11.12 -15.49 13.12
C LYS A 35 10.38 -14.79 11.99
N VAL A 36 9.80 -15.56 11.07
CA VAL A 36 8.87 -15.00 10.06
C VAL A 36 7.58 -14.59 10.76
N LEU A 37 7.18 -13.32 10.58
CA LEU A 37 5.95 -12.79 11.15
C LEU A 37 4.80 -12.91 10.13
N PRO A 38 3.61 -13.39 10.53
CA PRO A 38 2.44 -13.38 9.67
C PRO A 38 1.95 -11.94 9.46
N LYS A 39 1.36 -11.69 8.29
CA LYS A 39 0.72 -10.42 7.95
C LYS A 39 -0.77 -10.63 7.70
N THR A 40 -1.59 -9.64 8.05
CA THR A 40 -3.02 -9.61 7.72
C THR A 40 -3.32 -8.45 6.78
N LEU A 41 -4.22 -8.65 5.81
CA LEU A 41 -4.61 -7.57 4.90
C LEU A 41 -5.31 -6.47 5.71
N ALA A 42 -4.88 -5.23 5.54
CA ALA A 42 -5.49 -4.06 6.17
C ALA A 42 -6.29 -3.21 5.16
N ARG A 43 -5.88 -3.21 3.88
CA ARG A 43 -6.63 -2.60 2.77
C ARG A 43 -6.15 -3.11 1.42
N ASN A 44 -7.07 -3.45 0.53
CA ASN A 44 -6.79 -3.63 -0.90
C ASN A 44 -6.95 -2.28 -1.62
N LEU A 45 -5.88 -1.79 -2.26
CA LEU A 45 -5.84 -0.49 -2.95
C LEU A 45 -6.21 -0.59 -4.44
N LEU A 46 -6.35 -1.79 -5.01
CA LEU A 46 -6.73 -1.94 -6.41
C LEU A 46 -8.07 -1.25 -6.75
N PRO A 47 -9.15 -1.40 -5.96
CA PRO A 47 -10.41 -0.71 -6.25
C PRO A 47 -10.28 0.81 -6.22
N ASP A 48 -9.45 1.34 -5.31
CA ASP A 48 -9.21 2.77 -5.16
C ASP A 48 -8.50 3.35 -6.39
N LEU A 49 -7.47 2.66 -6.88
CA LEU A 49 -6.72 3.06 -8.07
C LEU A 49 -7.57 2.90 -9.35
N GLN A 50 -8.40 1.88 -9.41
CA GLN A 50 -9.32 1.62 -10.52
C GLN A 50 -10.47 2.64 -10.59
N ALA A 51 -10.85 3.28 -9.49
CA ALA A 51 -11.95 4.25 -9.44
C ALA A 51 -11.71 5.49 -10.33
N THR A 52 -10.45 5.74 -10.71
CA THR A 52 -10.07 6.78 -11.68
C THR A 52 -10.53 6.46 -13.11
N ASN A 53 -10.97 5.21 -13.37
CA ASN A 53 -11.23 4.65 -14.70
C ASN A 53 -10.02 4.73 -15.66
N GLY A 54 -8.82 4.90 -15.09
CA GLY A 54 -7.56 4.93 -15.80
C GLY A 54 -6.80 3.62 -15.72
N TYR A 55 -5.53 3.69 -16.11
CA TYR A 55 -4.60 2.56 -16.01
C TYR A 55 -4.08 2.48 -14.57
N VAL A 56 -4.23 1.34 -13.90
CA VAL A 56 -3.68 1.17 -12.54
C VAL A 56 -2.16 1.36 -12.56
N GLN A 57 -1.65 2.11 -11.61
CA GLN A 57 -0.28 2.57 -11.53
C GLN A 57 0.58 1.47 -10.89
N GLU A 58 1.82 1.29 -11.37
CA GLU A 58 2.72 0.25 -10.86
C GLU A 58 3.20 0.60 -9.44
N LYS A 59 3.69 1.84 -9.28
CA LYS A 59 4.50 2.28 -8.15
C LYS A 59 3.66 3.00 -7.10
N VAL A 60 2.85 2.24 -6.38
CA VAL A 60 2.33 2.71 -5.09
C VAL A 60 3.50 2.65 -4.10
N GLU A 61 4.05 3.80 -3.75
CA GLU A 61 5.34 3.88 -3.02
C GLU A 61 5.24 4.62 -1.68
N GLY A 62 4.12 5.31 -1.43
CA GLY A 62 3.94 6.08 -0.19
C GLY A 62 2.57 5.96 0.42
N PHE A 63 2.52 5.97 1.74
CA PHE A 63 1.30 6.23 2.50
C PHE A 63 1.61 6.95 3.81
N ALA A 64 0.62 7.64 4.35
CA ALA A 64 0.71 8.27 5.67
C ALA A 64 -0.65 8.31 6.36
N ILE A 65 -0.65 8.15 7.68
CA ILE A 65 -1.77 8.63 8.51
C ILE A 65 -1.38 10.05 8.92
N ALA A 66 -2.07 11.05 8.40
CA ALA A 66 -1.73 12.44 8.65
C ALA A 66 -2.27 12.95 10.00
N GLY A 67 -1.95 14.20 10.35
CA GLY A 67 -2.37 14.81 11.63
C GLY A 67 -3.89 14.92 11.81
N ASN A 68 -4.66 14.89 10.72
CA ASN A 68 -6.13 14.84 10.72
C ASN A 68 -6.70 13.41 10.87
N GLN A 69 -5.85 12.40 11.08
CA GLN A 69 -6.21 10.98 11.18
C GLN A 69 -6.72 10.34 9.88
N ASN A 70 -6.60 11.02 8.73
CA ASN A 70 -6.91 10.41 7.45
C ASN A 70 -5.73 9.60 6.92
N LEU A 71 -6.03 8.54 6.18
CA LEU A 71 -5.07 7.75 5.43
C LEU A 71 -4.89 8.34 4.03
N TYR A 72 -3.65 8.67 3.70
CA TYR A 72 -3.23 9.11 2.37
C TYR A 72 -2.34 8.06 1.71
N VAL A 73 -2.48 7.89 0.40
CA VAL A 73 -1.65 7.00 -0.43
C VAL A 73 -1.22 7.75 -1.69
N VAL A 74 0.02 7.53 -2.14
CA VAL A 74 0.57 8.17 -3.33
C VAL A 74 1.30 7.20 -4.23
N THR A 75 1.21 7.43 -5.54
CA THR A 75 2.02 6.75 -6.55
C THR A 75 3.15 7.62 -7.08
N ASP A 76 4.30 7.02 -7.35
CA ASP A 76 5.46 7.66 -7.97
C ASP A 76 5.84 6.93 -9.25
N ASN A 77 4.99 7.06 -10.27
CA ASN A 77 5.26 6.46 -11.58
C ASN A 77 6.25 7.34 -12.34
N ASP A 78 7.38 6.77 -12.73
CA ASP A 78 8.53 7.47 -13.33
C ASP A 78 8.38 7.83 -14.82
N GLY A 79 7.32 7.36 -15.48
CA GLY A 79 7.05 7.68 -16.89
C GLY A 79 8.01 7.01 -17.87
N LEU A 80 8.59 5.87 -17.49
CA LEU A 80 9.45 5.07 -18.35
C LEU A 80 8.65 4.08 -19.23
N ASP A 81 9.31 3.04 -19.74
CA ASP A 81 8.86 2.18 -20.84
C ASP A 81 7.44 1.60 -20.69
N ASP A 82 6.98 1.32 -19.46
CA ASP A 82 5.69 0.69 -19.16
C ASP A 82 4.77 1.56 -18.28
N ALA A 83 5.15 2.79 -17.93
CA ALA A 83 4.37 3.67 -17.05
C ALA A 83 4.02 5.00 -17.73
N ASN A 84 2.78 5.46 -17.57
CA ASN A 84 2.30 6.73 -18.16
C ASN A 84 2.81 7.99 -17.43
N GLY A 85 3.58 7.85 -16.36
CA GLY A 85 4.08 8.96 -15.52
C GLY A 85 3.04 9.59 -14.60
N GLU A 86 1.86 8.98 -14.46
CA GLU A 86 0.78 9.53 -13.64
C GLU A 86 1.02 9.29 -12.14
N THR A 87 0.88 10.36 -11.37
CA THR A 87 0.80 10.32 -9.91
C THR A 87 -0.66 10.41 -9.46
N VAL A 88 -1.10 9.40 -8.73
CA VAL A 88 -2.39 9.38 -8.05
C VAL A 88 -2.15 9.70 -6.58
N PHE A 89 -2.86 10.71 -6.07
CA PHE A 89 -2.91 11.04 -4.66
C PHE A 89 -4.30 10.73 -4.11
N LEU A 90 -4.38 9.74 -3.22
CA LEU A 90 -5.63 9.26 -2.66
C LEU A 90 -5.79 9.79 -1.22
N ASP A 91 -6.92 10.44 -0.95
CA ASP A 91 -7.45 10.58 0.41
C ASP A 91 -8.47 9.45 0.63
N LEU A 92 -8.11 8.50 1.49
CA LEU A 92 -8.94 7.33 1.79
C LEU A 92 -9.82 7.54 3.02
N GLY A 93 -9.87 8.76 3.54
CA GLY A 93 -10.65 9.15 4.70
C GLY A 93 -10.06 8.65 6.02
N PRO A 94 -10.87 8.61 7.10
CA PRO A 94 -10.40 8.26 8.43
C PRO A 94 -9.69 6.90 8.47
N ALA A 95 -8.47 6.85 9.00
CA ALA A 95 -7.65 5.64 9.04
C ALA A 95 -8.31 4.50 9.84
N SER A 96 -9.13 4.83 10.85
CA SER A 96 -9.91 3.87 11.63
C SER A 96 -10.94 3.11 10.79
N GLU A 97 -11.41 3.70 9.71
CA GLU A 97 -12.33 3.07 8.74
C GLU A 97 -11.57 2.47 7.57
N ALA A 98 -10.60 3.22 7.01
CA ALA A 98 -9.88 2.83 5.81
C ALA A 98 -9.04 1.56 5.98
N LEU A 99 -8.58 1.26 7.20
CA LEU A 99 -7.70 0.13 7.54
C LEU A 99 -8.44 -1.04 8.21
N LYS A 100 -9.77 -1.09 8.09
CA LYS A 100 -10.58 -2.18 8.66
C LYS A 100 -10.33 -3.53 7.98
N GLY A 101 -9.90 -3.52 6.71
CA GLY A 101 -9.38 -4.68 5.98
C GLY A 101 -10.33 -5.86 5.91
#